data_AF-A0A4R7FSB9-F1
#
_entry.id   AF-A0A4R7FSB9-F1
#
_cell.length_a   1.000
_cell.length_b   1.000
_cell.length_c   1.000
_cell.angle_alpha   90.00
_cell.angle_beta   90.00
_cell.angle_gamma   90.00
#
_symmetry.space_group_name_H-M   'P 1'
#
loop_
_entity.id
_entity.type
_entity.pdbx_description
1 polymer ?
#
loop_
_entity_poly.entity_id
_entity_poly.type
_entity_poly.pdbx_seq_one_letter_code
_entity_poly.pdbx_strand_id
1 'polypeptide(L)'
;MAEIGPVVAALLAVVTLLLLGAAVVALRAALDARGTGMTSIAVLAPLAEGARLVRTRTARARPAEVVGGALLLLAPAVRVLALPLAGPALLGAAPGLGWFVVADAIWWVGAGLLAGRRVLPAALALEAPLLLALASPAVAVGSVRITDVAAGRLGLPLAVEAPVAFLLILVVGGVLLPWAVQPATARLGGSARLLAGAGAAAQVVAASATASLLLLGAGPGVPLLVAATAILGGVLVLAARRFPVLALGRLARLGVVALLPLAAVQLGIVVALSLLAR
;
A
#
# COMPACT_ATOMS: atom_id res chain seq x y z
N MET A 1 21.80 -22.94 -2.99
CA MET A 1 20.59 -22.35 -3.62
C MET A 1 21.10 -21.51 -4.78
N ALA A 2 20.64 -21.76 -6.00
CA ALA A 2 21.07 -20.97 -7.16
C ALA A 2 20.76 -19.49 -6.91
N GLU A 3 21.74 -18.60 -7.13
CA GLU A 3 21.52 -17.16 -7.04
C GLU A 3 20.45 -16.76 -8.06
N ILE A 4 19.26 -16.44 -7.57
CA ILE A 4 18.21 -15.87 -8.40
C ILE A 4 18.69 -14.46 -8.77
N GLY A 5 18.95 -14.22 -10.04
CA GLY A 5 19.37 -12.89 -10.51
C GLY A 5 18.37 -11.80 -10.11
N PRO A 6 18.82 -10.54 -9.92
CA PRO A 6 17.99 -9.45 -9.38
C PRO A 6 16.74 -9.17 -10.23
N VAL A 7 16.84 -9.36 -11.55
CA VAL A 7 15.70 -9.22 -12.48
C VAL A 7 14.62 -10.27 -12.21
N VAL A 8 15.01 -11.52 -11.98
CA VAL A 8 14.06 -12.60 -11.70
C VAL A 8 13.42 -12.38 -10.34
N ALA A 9 14.18 -11.96 -9.33
CA ALA A 9 13.66 -11.61 -8.01
C ALA A 9 12.64 -10.46 -8.09
N ALA A 10 12.94 -9.40 -8.86
CA ALA A 10 12.02 -8.29 -9.09
C ALA A 10 10.73 -8.74 -9.78
N LEU A 11 10.85 -9.58 -10.81
CA LEU A 11 9.70 -10.13 -11.52
C LEU A 11 8.81 -10.97 -10.58
N LEU A 12 9.42 -11.85 -9.78
CA LEU A 12 8.70 -12.66 -8.80
C LEU A 12 7.98 -11.79 -7.78
N ALA A 13 8.64 -10.76 -7.24
CA ALA A 13 8.03 -9.83 -6.28
C ALA A 13 6.80 -9.12 -6.87
N VAL A 14 6.91 -8.62 -8.10
CA VAL A 14 5.79 -7.94 -8.79
C VAL A 14 4.67 -8.92 -9.13
N VAL A 15 4.99 -10.14 -9.57
CA VAL A 15 3.99 -11.18 -9.85
C VAL A 15 3.25 -11.57 -8.57
N THR A 16 3.96 -11.81 -7.47
CA THR A 16 3.36 -12.12 -6.16
C THR A 16 2.46 -10.97 -5.68
N LEU A 17 2.91 -9.72 -5.83
CA LEU A 17 2.11 -8.53 -5.53
C LEU A 17 0.79 -8.52 -6.32
N LEU A 18 0.85 -8.78 -7.63
CA LEU A 18 -0.34 -8.81 -8.49
C LEU A 18 -1.27 -9.97 -8.15
N LEU A 19 -0.75 -11.15 -7.84
CA LEU A 19 -1.54 -12.31 -7.44
C LEU A 19 -2.27 -12.06 -6.12
N LEU A 20 -1.59 -11.50 -5.12
CA LEU A 20 -2.21 -11.10 -3.86
C LEU A 20 -3.23 -9.98 -4.06
N GLY A 21 -2.95 -9.03 -4.97
CA GLY A 21 -3.90 -7.99 -5.35
C GLY A 21 -5.16 -8.56 -5.98
N ALA A 22 -5.02 -9.53 -6.88
CA ALA A 22 -6.15 -10.26 -7.46
C ALA A 22 -6.95 -11.01 -6.38
N ALA A 23 -6.27 -11.64 -5.42
CA ALA A 23 -6.92 -12.29 -4.27
C ALA A 23 -7.71 -11.30 -3.40
N VAL A 24 -7.20 -10.07 -3.20
CA VAL A 24 -7.92 -8.98 -2.51
C VAL A 24 -9.22 -8.61 -3.24
N VAL A 25 -9.17 -8.48 -4.57
CA VAL A 25 -10.37 -8.16 -5.36
C VAL A 25 -11.36 -9.33 -5.36
N ALA A 26 -10.89 -10.56 -5.48
CA ALA A 26 -11.71 -11.77 -5.43
C ALA A 26 -12.38 -11.94 -4.05
N LEU A 27 -11.64 -11.70 -2.96
CA LEU A 27 -12.18 -11.70 -1.61
C LEU A 27 -13.30 -10.66 -1.47
N ARG A 28 -13.09 -9.44 -1.95
CA ARG A 28 -14.13 -8.40 -1.92
C ARG A 28 -15.38 -8.81 -2.69
N ALA A 29 -15.22 -9.34 -3.91
CA ALA A 29 -16.34 -9.82 -4.72
C ALA A 29 -17.11 -10.97 -4.05
N ALA A 30 -16.40 -11.95 -3.47
CA ALA A 30 -17.01 -13.04 -2.73
C ALA A 30 -17.79 -12.55 -1.50
N LEU A 31 -17.23 -11.57 -0.78
CA LEU A 31 -17.86 -10.95 0.38
C LEU A 31 -19.12 -10.16 0.03
N ASP A 32 -19.15 -9.48 -1.13
CA ASP A 32 -20.31 -8.72 -1.61
C ASP A 32 -21.41 -9.64 -2.18
N ALA A 33 -21.06 -10.82 -2.68
CA ALA A 33 -22.00 -11.87 -3.10
C ALA A 33 -22.49 -12.77 -1.94
N ARG A 34 -22.06 -12.54 -0.70
CA ARG A 34 -22.57 -13.29 0.46
C ARG A 34 -24.05 -12.95 0.66
N GLY A 35 -24.90 -13.97 0.58
CA GLY A 35 -26.36 -13.85 0.71
C GLY A 35 -27.14 -14.08 -0.60
N THR A 36 -26.46 -14.10 -1.75
CA THR A 36 -27.10 -14.38 -3.06
C THR A 36 -26.89 -15.81 -3.56
N GLY A 37 -26.16 -16.65 -2.82
CA GLY A 37 -25.82 -18.03 -3.22
C GLY A 37 -24.77 -18.13 -4.35
N MET A 38 -24.26 -17.00 -4.86
CA MET A 38 -23.36 -16.95 -6.04
C MET A 38 -21.89 -16.72 -5.68
N THR A 39 -21.45 -17.06 -4.47
CA THR A 39 -20.10 -16.77 -3.97
C THR A 39 -19.00 -17.39 -4.81
N SER A 40 -19.18 -18.63 -5.30
CA SER A 40 -18.21 -19.34 -6.14
C SER A 40 -17.97 -18.65 -7.49
N ILE A 41 -19.04 -18.11 -8.10
CA ILE A 41 -18.97 -17.37 -9.37
C ILE A 41 -18.35 -15.98 -9.14
N ALA A 42 -18.65 -15.35 -8.01
CA ALA A 42 -18.15 -14.02 -7.66
C ALA A 42 -16.62 -13.97 -7.53
N VAL A 43 -15.96 -15.08 -7.12
CA VAL A 43 -14.49 -15.18 -7.07
C VAL A 43 -13.86 -15.03 -8.46
N LEU A 44 -14.54 -15.45 -9.53
CA LEU A 44 -14.07 -15.34 -10.91
C LEU A 44 -14.45 -14.02 -11.58
N ALA A 45 -15.34 -13.22 -10.98
CA ALA A 45 -15.79 -11.94 -11.52
C ALA A 45 -14.63 -10.97 -11.86
N PRO A 46 -13.55 -10.85 -11.05
CA PRO A 46 -12.43 -9.98 -11.39
C PRO A 46 -11.67 -10.42 -12.65
N LEU A 47 -11.56 -11.73 -12.89
CA LEU A 47 -10.91 -12.27 -14.09
C LEU A 47 -11.75 -12.02 -15.33
N ALA A 48 -13.07 -12.24 -15.22
CA ALA A 48 -14.01 -11.94 -16.30
C ALA A 48 -14.01 -10.43 -16.63
N GLU A 49 -13.99 -9.58 -15.61
CA GLU A 49 -13.90 -8.12 -15.77
C GLU A 49 -12.57 -7.71 -16.41
N GLY A 50 -11.45 -8.27 -15.96
CA GLY A 50 -10.15 -8.02 -16.55
C GLY A 50 -10.09 -8.41 -18.03
N ALA A 51 -10.58 -9.61 -18.36
CA ALA A 51 -10.68 -10.08 -19.74
C ALA A 51 -11.61 -9.18 -20.59
N ARG A 52 -12.72 -8.73 -20.01
CA ARG A 52 -13.62 -7.76 -20.66
C ARG A 52 -12.91 -6.44 -20.92
N LEU A 53 -12.16 -5.90 -19.96
CA LEU A 53 -11.44 -4.62 -20.08
C LEU A 53 -10.29 -4.69 -21.10
N VAL A 54 -9.64 -5.85 -21.25
CA VAL A 54 -8.62 -6.08 -22.30
C VAL A 54 -9.27 -6.17 -23.69
N ARG A 55 -10.43 -6.84 -23.79
CA ARG A 55 -11.15 -7.03 -25.07
C ARG A 55 -11.91 -5.78 -25.52
N THR A 56 -12.39 -4.97 -24.57
CA THR A 56 -13.14 -3.76 -24.89
C THR A 56 -12.22 -2.69 -25.46
N ARG A 57 -12.23 -2.54 -26.79
CA ARG A 57 -11.82 -1.31 -27.47
C ARG A 57 -12.82 -0.20 -27.11
N THR A 58 -12.72 0.34 -25.90
CA THR A 58 -13.44 1.56 -25.54
C THR A 58 -12.85 2.74 -26.32
N ALA A 59 -13.66 3.79 -26.53
CA ALA A 59 -13.21 5.07 -27.07
C ALA A 59 -11.87 5.45 -26.43
N ARG A 60 -10.85 5.74 -27.26
CA ARG A 60 -9.44 5.95 -26.86
C ARG A 60 -9.36 6.58 -25.46
N ALA A 61 -8.98 5.78 -24.47
CA ALA A 61 -8.60 6.30 -23.15
C ALA A 61 -7.57 7.40 -23.38
N ARG A 62 -7.74 8.53 -22.68
CA ARG A 62 -6.81 9.64 -22.88
C ARG A 62 -5.42 9.19 -22.43
N PRO A 63 -4.33 9.59 -23.11
CA PRO A 63 -2.98 9.21 -22.70
C PRO A 63 -2.71 9.49 -21.21
N ALA A 64 -3.21 10.61 -20.69
CA ALA A 64 -3.11 10.97 -19.27
C ALA A 64 -3.82 9.97 -18.34
N GLU A 65 -4.93 9.35 -18.76
CA GLU A 65 -5.65 8.35 -17.96
C GLU A 65 -4.89 7.02 -17.90
N VAL A 66 -4.29 6.62 -19.03
CA VAL A 66 -3.46 5.41 -19.10
C VAL A 66 -2.19 5.59 -18.25
N VAL A 67 -1.52 6.73 -18.39
CA VAL A 67 -0.34 7.07 -17.57
C VAL A 67 -0.72 7.17 -16.10
N GLY A 68 -1.84 7.83 -15.78
CA GLY A 68 -2.35 7.92 -14.40
C GLY A 68 -2.58 6.54 -13.78
N GLY A 69 -3.27 5.64 -14.50
CA GLY A 69 -3.46 4.26 -14.07
C GLY A 69 -2.14 3.48 -13.95
N ALA A 70 -1.20 3.65 -14.87
CA ALA A 70 0.11 3.02 -14.83
C ALA A 70 0.93 3.48 -13.61
N LEU A 71 0.91 4.77 -13.27
CA LEU A 71 1.58 5.29 -12.08
C LEU A 71 0.95 4.77 -10.78
N LEU A 72 -0.37 4.64 -10.72
CA LEU A 72 -1.05 4.01 -9.58
C LEU A 72 -0.63 2.55 -9.38
N LEU A 73 -0.26 1.83 -10.46
CA LEU A 73 0.27 0.48 -10.37
C LEU A 73 1.78 0.46 -10.07
N LEU A 74 2.53 1.42 -10.60
CA LEU A 74 3.97 1.54 -10.40
C LEU A 74 4.30 1.86 -8.94
N ALA A 75 3.53 2.73 -8.28
CA ALA A 75 3.72 3.11 -6.88
C ALA A 75 3.84 1.90 -5.91
N PRO A 76 2.86 0.97 -5.84
CA PRO A 76 2.99 -0.20 -4.98
C PRO A 76 4.12 -1.14 -5.41
N ALA A 77 4.44 -1.23 -6.70
CA ALA A 77 5.58 -2.01 -7.18
C ALA A 77 6.91 -1.43 -6.66
N VAL A 78 7.12 -0.11 -6.77
CA VAL A 78 8.30 0.58 -6.21
C VAL A 78 8.40 0.35 -4.71
N ARG A 79 7.27 0.48 -3.99
CA ARG A 79 7.20 0.23 -2.55
C ARG A 79 7.65 -1.19 -2.19
N VAL A 80 7.18 -2.21 -2.91
CA VAL A 80 7.56 -3.62 -2.65
C VAL A 80 9.00 -3.92 -3.05
N LEU A 81 9.49 -3.37 -4.17
CA LEU A 81 10.87 -3.56 -4.62
C LEU A 81 11.91 -2.90 -3.70
N ALA A 82 11.49 -1.92 -2.88
CA ALA A 82 12.32 -1.35 -1.82
C ALA A 82 12.44 -2.27 -0.59
N LEU A 83 11.57 -3.28 -0.43
CA LEU A 83 11.61 -4.17 0.72
C LEU A 83 12.69 -5.25 0.57
N PRO A 84 13.43 -5.58 1.65
CA PRO A 84 14.33 -6.73 1.67
C PRO A 84 13.52 -8.04 1.82
N LEU A 85 12.95 -8.55 0.73
CA LEU A 85 12.02 -9.69 0.76
C LEU A 85 12.70 -11.06 0.96
N ALA A 86 13.88 -11.27 0.38
CA ALA A 86 14.61 -12.54 0.40
C ALA A 86 16.15 -12.33 0.34
N GLY A 87 16.58 -11.09 0.56
CA GLY A 87 17.94 -10.61 0.33
C GLY A 87 18.00 -9.07 0.39
N PRO A 88 19.06 -8.44 -0.13
CA PRO A 88 19.12 -6.99 -0.25
C PRO A 88 17.91 -6.42 -0.99
N ALA A 89 17.47 -5.21 -0.62
CA ALA A 89 16.44 -4.50 -1.36
C ALA A 89 16.83 -4.33 -2.83
N LEU A 90 15.88 -4.57 -3.75
CA LEU A 90 16.15 -4.56 -5.19
C LEU A 90 16.37 -3.15 -5.74
N LEU A 91 15.78 -2.14 -5.10
CA LEU A 91 16.06 -0.73 -5.38
C LEU A 91 17.33 -0.20 -4.66
N GLY A 92 18.06 -1.07 -3.98
CA GLY A 92 19.29 -0.74 -3.26
C GLY A 92 19.07 -0.07 -1.90
N ALA A 93 20.18 0.35 -1.28
CA ALA A 93 20.20 0.86 0.09
C ALA A 93 19.73 2.32 0.23
N ALA A 94 19.79 3.12 -0.83
CA ALA A 94 19.41 4.53 -0.86
C ALA A 94 18.21 4.75 -1.80
N PRO A 95 17.22 5.59 -1.40
CA PRO A 95 17.17 6.42 -0.20
C PRO A 95 16.59 5.72 1.05
N GLY A 96 16.74 4.39 1.21
CA GLY A 96 16.25 3.68 2.39
C GLY A 96 14.73 3.83 2.53
N LEU A 97 14.23 4.21 3.71
CA LEU A 97 12.82 4.54 3.91
C LEU A 97 12.29 5.65 2.98
N GLY A 98 13.17 6.45 2.36
CA GLY A 98 12.79 7.45 1.35
C GLY A 98 12.12 6.84 0.12
N TRP A 99 12.33 5.55 -0.18
CA TRP A 99 11.61 4.87 -1.27
C TRP A 99 10.09 4.85 -1.08
N PHE A 100 9.61 4.85 0.17
CA PHE A 100 8.17 4.92 0.45
C PHE A 100 7.59 6.29 0.07
N VAL A 101 8.34 7.37 0.31
CA VAL A 101 7.98 8.73 -0.11
C VAL A 101 7.97 8.86 -1.62
N VAL A 102 8.95 8.25 -2.29
CA VAL A 102 8.98 8.19 -3.77
C VAL A 102 7.75 7.44 -4.30
N ALA A 103 7.42 6.29 -3.71
CA ALA A 103 6.23 5.54 -4.09
C ALA A 103 4.93 6.33 -3.89
N ASP A 104 4.81 7.07 -2.78
CA ASP A 104 3.65 7.90 -2.50
C ASP A 104 3.56 9.13 -3.42
N ALA A 105 4.70 9.75 -3.76
CA ALA A 105 4.76 10.78 -4.78
C ALA A 105 4.29 10.26 -6.15
N ILE A 106 4.76 9.07 -6.57
CA ILE A 106 4.29 8.41 -7.81
C ILE A 106 2.78 8.18 -7.76
N TRP A 107 2.26 7.71 -6.61
CA TRP A 107 0.83 7.52 -6.41
C TRP A 107 0.05 8.82 -6.59
N TRP A 108 0.47 9.91 -5.94
CA TRP A 108 -0.22 11.19 -6.01
C TRP A 108 -0.13 11.86 -7.38
N VAL A 109 0.98 11.68 -8.12
CA VAL A 109 1.08 12.09 -9.52
C VAL A 109 0.07 11.31 -10.37
N GLY A 110 0.01 9.99 -10.22
CA GLY A 110 -0.98 9.15 -10.89
C GLY A 110 -2.42 9.56 -10.58
N ALA A 111 -2.72 9.77 -9.30
CA ALA A 111 -4.02 10.25 -8.84
C ALA A 111 -4.34 11.65 -9.37
N GLY A 112 -3.35 12.54 -9.46
CA GLY A 112 -3.48 13.88 -10.02
C GLY A 112 -3.80 13.88 -11.52
N LEU A 113 -3.27 12.93 -12.28
CA LEU A 113 -3.63 12.76 -13.69
C LEU A 113 -5.07 12.28 -13.88
N LEU A 114 -5.61 11.51 -12.93
CA LEU A 114 -6.99 10.98 -12.99
C LEU A 114 -8.04 11.94 -12.40
N ALA A 115 -7.73 12.57 -11.27
CA ALA A 115 -8.67 13.38 -10.49
C ALA A 115 -8.38 14.90 -10.57
N GLY A 116 -7.30 15.29 -11.25
CA GLY A 116 -6.82 16.67 -11.33
C GLY A 116 -6.30 17.20 -9.99
N ARG A 117 -6.13 18.53 -9.92
CA ARG A 117 -5.66 19.26 -8.73
C ARG A 117 -6.50 19.08 -7.45
N ARG A 118 -7.69 18.47 -7.55
CA ARG A 118 -8.57 18.20 -6.39
C ARG A 118 -7.96 17.20 -5.41
N VAL A 119 -6.99 16.41 -5.87
CA VAL A 119 -6.30 15.45 -5.01
C VAL A 119 -5.24 16.11 -4.12
N LEU A 120 -4.74 17.29 -4.50
CA LEU A 120 -3.61 17.94 -3.84
C LEU A 120 -3.81 18.18 -2.33
N PRO A 121 -4.98 18.67 -1.86
CA PRO A 121 -5.19 18.83 -0.42
C PRO A 121 -5.14 17.50 0.34
N ALA A 122 -5.68 16.41 -0.24
CA ALA A 122 -5.63 15.09 0.37
C ALA A 122 -4.21 14.51 0.34
N ALA A 123 -3.45 14.75 -0.73
CA ALA A 123 -2.06 14.35 -0.85
C ALA A 123 -1.22 14.97 0.27
N LEU A 124 -1.24 16.30 0.39
CA LEU A 124 -0.47 17.01 1.41
C LEU A 124 -0.88 16.61 2.84
N ALA A 125 -2.17 16.41 3.07
CA ALA A 125 -2.70 16.07 4.39
C ALA A 125 -2.41 14.63 4.83
N LEU A 126 -2.31 13.68 3.91
CA LEU A 126 -2.06 12.26 4.22
C LEU A 126 -0.57 11.91 4.17
N GLU A 127 0.23 12.65 3.40
CA GLU A 127 1.67 12.41 3.33
C GLU A 127 2.37 12.74 4.65
N ALA A 128 2.06 13.89 5.25
CA ALA A 128 2.69 14.31 6.50
C ALA A 128 2.56 13.27 7.64
N PRO A 129 1.37 12.71 7.97
CA PRO A 129 1.27 11.66 8.97
C PRO A 129 1.97 10.35 8.57
N LEU A 130 2.03 10.01 7.27
CA LEU A 130 2.78 8.84 6.80
C LEU A 130 4.30 9.02 7.01
N LEU A 131 4.83 10.21 6.75
CA LEU A 131 6.24 10.54 7.01
C LEU A 131 6.59 10.38 8.49
N LEU A 132 5.73 10.88 9.39
CA LEU A 132 5.93 10.72 10.85
C LEU A 132 5.78 9.25 11.29
N ALA A 133 4.84 8.51 10.69
CA ALA A 133 4.69 7.09 10.93
C ALA A 133 5.94 6.29 10.51
N LEU A 134 6.55 6.62 9.36
CA LEU A 134 7.82 6.02 8.91
C LEU A 134 9.02 6.47 9.74
N ALA A 135 9.00 7.69 10.29
CA ALA A 135 10.05 8.17 11.19
C ALA A 135 10.08 7.39 12.51
N SER A 136 8.94 6.89 12.98
CA SER A 136 8.84 6.15 14.25
C SER A 136 9.76 4.92 14.32
N PRO A 137 9.68 3.94 13.38
CA PRO A 137 10.60 2.81 13.37
C PRO A 137 12.05 3.23 13.08
N ALA A 138 12.29 4.29 12.30
CA ALA A 138 13.64 4.81 12.04
C ALA A 138 14.30 5.35 13.31
N VAL A 139 13.55 6.07 14.15
CA VAL A 139 14.02 6.60 15.43
C VAL A 139 14.26 5.46 16.43
N ALA A 140 13.32 4.52 16.51
CA ALA A 140 13.44 3.37 17.42
C ALA A 140 14.71 2.54 17.13
N VAL A 141 15.03 2.34 15.85
CA VAL A 141 16.21 1.58 15.41
C VAL A 141 17.47 2.45 15.32
N GLY A 142 17.33 3.76 15.12
CA GLY A 142 18.44 4.69 14.88
C GLY A 142 18.99 4.65 13.45
N SER A 143 18.21 4.18 12.47
CA SER A 143 18.62 4.06 11.07
C SER A 143 17.46 4.29 10.11
N VAL A 144 17.75 4.86 8.94
CA VAL A 144 16.81 5.02 7.83
C VAL A 144 16.93 3.91 6.79
N ARG A 145 17.86 2.96 6.98
CA ARG A 145 18.02 1.81 6.08
C ARG A 145 16.90 0.82 6.35
N ILE A 146 16.21 0.41 5.28
CA ILE A 146 15.09 -0.53 5.37
C ILE A 146 15.54 -1.86 5.98
N THR A 147 16.74 -2.32 5.67
CA THR A 147 17.32 -3.55 6.21
C THR A 147 17.46 -3.51 7.73
N ASP A 148 17.92 -2.40 8.28
CA ASP A 148 18.15 -2.24 9.71
C ASP A 148 16.80 -2.18 10.44
N VAL A 149 15.83 -1.47 9.85
CA VAL A 149 14.46 -1.41 10.37
C VAL A 149 13.75 -2.77 10.33
N ALA A 150 13.90 -3.52 9.23
CA ALA A 150 13.31 -4.84 9.06
C ALA A 150 13.96 -5.91 9.94
N ALA A 151 15.25 -5.77 10.26
CA ALA A 151 15.93 -6.60 11.24
C ALA A 151 15.41 -6.32 12.67
N GLY A 152 14.92 -5.10 12.91
CA GLY A 152 14.33 -4.67 14.17
C GLY A 152 15.33 -4.64 15.33
N ARG A 153 14.83 -4.31 16.52
CA ARG A 153 15.54 -4.56 17.78
C ARG A 153 15.17 -5.96 18.27
N LEU A 154 16.16 -6.77 18.65
CA LEU A 154 15.95 -8.10 19.23
C LEU A 154 15.05 -7.99 20.48
N GLY A 155 13.83 -8.54 20.45
CA GLY A 155 12.98 -8.69 21.64
C GLY A 155 11.47 -8.51 21.43
N LEU A 156 11.02 -7.48 20.69
CA LEU A 156 9.60 -7.17 20.49
C LEU A 156 9.34 -6.53 19.10
N PRO A 157 8.19 -6.80 18.44
CA PRO A 157 7.83 -6.13 17.19
C PRO A 157 7.66 -4.63 17.39
N LEU A 158 8.17 -3.83 16.44
CA LEU A 158 8.03 -2.36 16.47
C LEU A 158 6.57 -1.90 16.43
N ALA A 159 5.62 -2.74 16.01
CA ALA A 159 4.19 -2.46 16.11
C ALA A 159 3.70 -2.31 17.57
N VAL A 160 4.39 -2.90 18.55
CA VAL A 160 4.08 -2.77 19.98
C VAL A 160 4.55 -1.42 20.51
N GLU A 161 5.74 -0.97 20.10
CA GLU A 161 6.29 0.34 20.48
C GLU A 161 5.63 1.50 19.72
N ALA A 162 5.26 1.25 18.46
CA ALA A 162 4.70 2.22 17.54
C ALA A 162 3.34 1.80 16.95
N PRO A 163 2.30 1.55 17.77
CA PRO A 163 1.02 1.04 17.29
C PRO A 163 0.30 2.02 16.36
N VAL A 164 0.40 3.33 16.62
CA VAL A 164 -0.21 4.34 15.74
C VAL A 164 0.49 4.36 14.37
N ALA A 165 1.82 4.22 14.33
CA ALA A 165 2.56 4.14 13.06
C ALA A 165 2.14 2.90 12.25
N PHE A 166 2.01 1.75 12.91
CA PHE A 166 1.51 0.52 12.31
C PHE A 166 0.12 0.69 11.70
N LEU A 167 -0.81 1.26 12.46
CA LEU A 167 -2.16 1.52 11.99
C LEU A 167 -2.20 2.55 10.86
N LEU A 168 -1.37 3.60 10.92
CA LEU A 168 -1.32 4.61 9.86
C LEU A 168 -0.83 4.04 8.53
N ILE A 169 0.25 3.26 8.53
CA ILE A 169 0.76 2.63 7.30
C ILE A 169 -0.32 1.73 6.67
N LEU A 170 -1.01 0.94 7.50
CA LEU A 170 -2.08 0.05 7.03
C LEU A 170 -3.32 0.80 6.53
N VAL A 171 -3.84 1.72 7.33
CA VAL A 171 -5.11 2.40 7.03
C VAL A 171 -4.92 3.44 5.94
N VAL A 172 -3.89 4.28 6.05
CA VAL A 172 -3.65 5.32 5.03
C VAL A 172 -3.25 4.66 3.73
N GLY A 173 -2.22 3.80 3.74
CA GLY A 173 -1.73 3.11 2.55
C GLY A 173 -2.75 2.16 1.94
N GLY A 174 -3.37 1.30 2.75
CA GLY A 174 -4.22 0.23 2.26
C GLY A 174 -5.72 0.54 2.16
N VAL A 175 -6.19 1.68 2.68
CA VAL A 175 -7.62 2.06 2.61
C VAL A 175 -7.80 3.46 2.06
N LEU A 176 -7.18 4.48 2.67
CA LEU A 176 -7.46 5.88 2.33
C LEU A 176 -6.89 6.27 0.95
N LEU A 177 -5.68 5.82 0.61
CA LEU A 177 -5.09 6.06 -0.72
C LEU A 177 -5.97 5.44 -1.82
N PRO A 178 -6.33 4.14 -1.77
CA PRO A 178 -7.26 3.54 -2.73
C PRO A 178 -8.61 4.27 -2.81
N TRP A 179 -9.18 4.71 -1.67
CA TRP A 179 -10.41 5.52 -1.66
C TRP A 179 -10.28 6.86 -2.37
N ALA A 180 -9.13 7.54 -2.23
CA ALA A 180 -8.91 8.85 -2.84
C ALA A 180 -9.03 8.82 -4.37
N VAL A 181 -8.73 7.68 -5.00
CA VAL A 181 -8.79 7.51 -6.47
C VAL A 181 -10.06 6.84 -6.96
N GLN A 182 -10.80 6.11 -6.11
CA GLN A 182 -11.99 5.34 -6.52
C GLN A 182 -13.02 6.11 -7.36
N PRO A 183 -13.41 7.36 -7.00
CA PRO A 183 -14.40 8.10 -7.79
C PRO A 183 -13.92 8.42 -9.22
N ALA A 184 -12.61 8.62 -9.40
CA ALA A 184 -12.00 8.87 -10.70
C ALA A 184 -11.88 7.57 -11.50
N THR A 185 -11.45 6.48 -10.86
CA THR A 185 -11.27 5.18 -11.53
C THR A 185 -12.60 4.56 -11.99
N ALA A 186 -13.69 4.80 -11.28
CA ALA A 186 -15.03 4.32 -11.66
C ALA A 186 -15.53 4.88 -13.01
N ARG A 187 -14.99 6.02 -13.45
CA ARG A 187 -15.34 6.67 -14.73
C ARG A 187 -14.48 6.20 -15.91
N LEU A 188 -13.42 5.44 -15.64
CA LEU A 188 -12.49 4.98 -16.66
C LEU A 188 -13.06 3.79 -17.45
N GLY A 189 -12.59 3.64 -18.68
CA GLY A 189 -12.82 2.47 -19.53
C GLY A 189 -11.52 1.73 -19.86
N GLY A 190 -11.65 0.50 -20.37
CA GLY A 190 -10.55 -0.26 -20.97
C GLY A 190 -9.30 -0.40 -20.10
N SER A 191 -8.14 -0.16 -20.70
CA SER A 191 -6.82 -0.31 -20.07
C SER A 191 -6.60 0.63 -18.89
N ALA A 192 -7.06 1.88 -18.96
CA ALA A 192 -6.90 2.83 -17.86
C ALA A 192 -7.62 2.35 -16.59
N ARG A 193 -8.83 1.79 -16.74
CA ARG A 193 -9.58 1.19 -15.63
C ARG A 193 -8.88 -0.05 -15.07
N LEU A 194 -8.35 -0.90 -15.95
CA LEU A 194 -7.62 -2.10 -15.56
C LEU A 194 -6.39 -1.76 -14.71
N LEU A 195 -5.55 -0.84 -15.21
CA LEU A 195 -4.33 -0.42 -14.53
C LEU A 195 -4.62 0.24 -13.18
N ALA A 196 -5.58 1.17 -13.15
CA ALA A 196 -5.93 1.87 -11.92
C ALA A 196 -6.58 0.96 -10.88
N GLY A 197 -7.41 0.00 -11.31
CA GLY A 197 -7.99 -1.02 -10.43
C GLY A 197 -6.94 -1.98 -9.87
N ALA A 198 -6.02 -2.45 -10.72
CA ALA A 198 -4.89 -3.28 -10.30
C ALA A 198 -3.98 -2.53 -9.32
N GLY A 199 -3.68 -1.25 -9.58
CA GLY A 199 -2.90 -0.40 -8.68
C GLY A 199 -3.56 -0.22 -7.31
N ALA A 200 -4.87 0.05 -7.28
CA ALA A 200 -5.62 0.15 -6.03
C ALA A 200 -5.60 -1.15 -5.20
N ALA A 201 -5.68 -2.31 -5.85
CA ALA A 201 -5.59 -3.60 -5.16
C ALA A 201 -4.16 -3.91 -4.71
N ALA A 202 -3.16 -3.65 -5.56
CA ALA A 202 -1.75 -3.82 -5.24
C ALA A 202 -1.31 -2.92 -4.08
N GLN A 203 -1.88 -1.72 -3.96
CA GLN A 203 -1.58 -0.79 -2.87
C GLN A 203 -2.03 -1.32 -1.50
N VAL A 204 -3.15 -2.04 -1.43
CA VAL A 204 -3.58 -2.76 -0.20
C VAL A 204 -2.49 -3.74 0.23
N VAL A 205 -2.02 -4.55 -0.71
CA VAL A 205 -1.00 -5.57 -0.47
C VAL A 205 0.34 -4.93 -0.11
N ALA A 206 0.76 -3.87 -0.81
CA ALA A 206 2.01 -3.19 -0.54
C ALA A 206 2.03 -2.54 0.86
N ALA A 207 0.93 -1.94 1.29
CA ALA A 207 0.78 -1.43 2.65
C ALA A 207 0.86 -2.55 3.70
N SER A 208 0.16 -3.67 3.46
CA SER A 208 0.22 -4.85 4.32
C SER A 208 1.64 -5.42 4.41
N ALA A 209 2.33 -5.61 3.28
CA ALA A 209 3.70 -6.12 3.25
C ALA A 209 4.68 -5.19 3.97
N THR A 210 4.53 -3.87 3.78
CA THR A 210 5.34 -2.86 4.47
C THR A 210 5.16 -2.95 5.98
N ALA A 211 3.91 -3.01 6.45
CA ALA A 211 3.62 -3.12 7.88
C ALA A 211 4.06 -4.47 8.46
N SER A 212 3.87 -5.57 7.74
CA SER A 212 4.31 -6.90 8.16
C SER A 212 5.82 -6.98 8.31
N LEU A 213 6.58 -6.47 7.33
CA LEU A 213 8.04 -6.54 7.36
C LEU A 213 8.64 -5.56 8.37
N LEU A 214 8.24 -4.29 8.33
CA LEU A 214 8.88 -3.25 9.12
C LEU A 214 8.40 -3.18 10.57
N LEU A 215 7.18 -3.63 10.86
CA LEU A 215 6.57 -3.40 12.18
C LEU A 215 6.14 -4.68 12.89
N LEU A 216 5.70 -5.73 12.18
CA LEU A 216 5.39 -7.02 12.81
C LEU A 216 6.60 -7.96 12.93
N GLY A 217 7.72 -7.63 12.31
CA GLY A 217 8.91 -8.47 12.36
C GLY A 217 8.71 -9.82 11.64
N ALA A 218 7.89 -9.86 10.58
CA ALA A 218 7.67 -11.08 9.80
C ALA A 218 8.95 -11.63 9.11
N GLY A 219 10.08 -10.94 9.26
CA GLY A 219 11.39 -11.28 8.74
C GLY A 219 11.45 -11.21 7.21
N PRO A 220 12.66 -11.18 6.63
CA PRO A 220 12.87 -11.27 5.17
C PRO A 220 12.64 -12.72 4.65
N GLY A 221 11.79 -13.51 5.32
CA GLY A 221 11.45 -14.87 4.95
C GLY A 221 10.12 -14.89 4.20
N VAL A 222 10.14 -15.40 2.96
CA VAL A 222 8.99 -15.37 2.06
C VAL A 222 7.70 -15.97 2.66
N PRO A 223 7.69 -17.13 3.34
CA PRO A 223 6.44 -17.73 3.80
C PRO A 223 5.72 -16.91 4.88
N LEU A 224 6.45 -16.47 5.91
CA LEU A 224 5.87 -15.72 7.03
C LEU A 224 5.42 -14.33 6.58
N LEU A 225 6.22 -13.65 5.75
CA LEU A 225 5.87 -12.36 5.19
C LEU A 225 4.62 -12.44 4.30
N VAL A 226 4.53 -13.44 3.42
CA VAL A 226 3.35 -13.62 2.55
C VAL A 226 2.11 -13.92 3.38
N ALA A 227 2.21 -14.77 4.41
CA ALA A 227 1.09 -15.08 5.29
C ALA A 227 0.62 -13.85 6.07
N ALA A 228 1.53 -13.11 6.70
CA ALA A 228 1.20 -11.89 7.42
C ALA A 228 0.59 -10.82 6.50
N THR A 229 1.13 -10.68 5.29
CA THR A 229 0.61 -9.77 4.26
C THR A 229 -0.81 -10.15 3.86
N ALA A 230 -1.07 -11.44 3.62
CA ALA A 230 -2.40 -11.93 3.24
C ALA A 230 -3.42 -11.73 4.36
N ILE A 231 -3.04 -11.99 5.62
CA ILE A 231 -3.90 -11.77 6.79
C ILE A 231 -4.26 -10.29 6.92
N LEU A 232 -3.27 -9.40 6.93
CA LEU A 232 -3.50 -7.96 7.04
C LEU A 232 -4.31 -7.43 5.86
N GLY A 233 -4.02 -7.88 4.64
CA GLY A 233 -4.80 -7.53 3.45
C GLY A 233 -6.27 -7.94 3.58
N GLY A 234 -6.53 -9.15 4.08
CA GLY A 234 -7.89 -9.63 4.36
C GLY A 234 -8.60 -8.78 5.42
N VAL A 235 -7.91 -8.44 6.51
CA VAL A 235 -8.43 -7.54 7.56
C VAL A 235 -8.78 -6.16 6.99
N LEU A 236 -7.91 -5.59 6.15
CA LEU A 236 -8.16 -4.30 5.50
C LEU A 236 -9.37 -4.35 4.57
N VAL A 237 -9.55 -5.43 3.80
CA VAL A 237 -10.75 -5.62 2.98
C VAL A 237 -12.01 -5.64 3.84
N LEU A 238 -11.99 -6.37 4.95
CA LEU A 238 -13.12 -6.44 5.88
C LEU A 238 -13.41 -5.07 6.52
N ALA A 239 -12.38 -4.36 6.96
CA ALA A 239 -12.49 -3.04 7.55
C ALA A 239 -13.03 -2.01 6.56
N ALA A 240 -12.50 -1.98 5.33
CA ALA A 240 -12.90 -1.04 4.29
C ALA A 240 -14.38 -1.19 3.89
N ARG A 241 -15.00 -2.36 4.09
CA ARG A 241 -16.45 -2.55 3.87
C ARG A 241 -17.32 -1.92 4.94
N ARG A 242 -16.78 -1.65 6.13
CA ARG A 242 -17.53 -1.06 7.25
C ARG A 242 -17.64 0.46 7.19
N PHE A 243 -16.88 1.09 6.29
CA PHE A 243 -16.79 2.55 6.22
C PHE A 243 -17.14 3.05 4.82
N PRO A 244 -17.89 4.17 4.72
CA PRO A 244 -18.16 4.79 3.43
C PRO A 244 -16.89 5.44 2.86
N VAL A 245 -16.78 5.42 1.52
CA VAL A 245 -15.70 6.12 0.82
C VAL A 245 -15.77 7.62 1.14
N LEU A 246 -14.68 8.16 1.68
CA LEU A 246 -14.59 9.56 2.07
C LEU A 246 -14.26 10.44 0.86
N ALA A 247 -14.92 11.60 0.76
CA ALA A 247 -14.56 12.61 -0.22
C ALA A 247 -13.16 13.19 0.08
N LEU A 248 -12.44 13.64 -0.96
CA LEU A 248 -11.09 14.20 -0.84
C LEU A 248 -10.98 15.32 0.20
N GLY A 249 -11.98 16.20 0.29
CA GLY A 249 -12.00 17.25 1.31
C GLY A 249 -12.11 16.73 2.76
N ARG A 250 -12.84 15.61 2.97
CA ARG A 250 -12.91 14.95 4.28
C ARG A 250 -11.63 14.20 4.60
N LEU A 251 -11.00 13.57 3.60
CA LEU A 251 -9.68 12.94 3.77
C LEU A 251 -8.62 13.97 4.15
N ALA A 252 -8.61 15.13 3.49
CA ALA A 252 -7.70 16.22 3.82
C ALA A 252 -7.89 16.70 5.27
N ARG A 253 -9.15 16.89 5.69
CA ARG A 253 -9.47 17.25 7.08
C ARG A 253 -9.04 16.17 8.07
N LEU A 254 -9.31 14.90 7.78
CA LEU A 254 -8.92 13.76 8.63
C LEU A 254 -7.40 13.70 8.80
N GLY A 255 -6.65 13.87 7.71
CA GLY A 255 -5.18 13.88 7.70
C GLY A 255 -4.61 14.95 8.64
N VAL A 256 -5.07 16.19 8.51
CA VAL A 256 -4.54 17.32 9.30
C VAL A 256 -5.06 17.33 10.74
N VAL A 257 -6.36 17.09 10.95
CA VAL A 257 -6.99 17.28 12.26
C VAL A 257 -6.78 16.09 13.20
N ALA A 258 -6.69 14.86 12.65
CA ALA A 258 -6.60 13.66 13.48
C ALA A 258 -5.29 12.90 13.27
N LEU A 259 -4.97 12.52 12.02
CA LEU A 259 -3.86 11.61 11.77
C LEU A 259 -2.51 12.27 12.05
N LEU A 260 -2.35 13.54 11.69
CA LEU A 260 -1.11 14.28 11.91
C LEU A 260 -0.78 14.46 13.41
N PRO A 261 -1.70 14.95 14.27
CA PRO A 261 -1.46 15.00 15.71
C PRO A 261 -1.17 13.63 16.32
N LEU A 262 -1.92 12.59 15.93
CA LEU A 262 -1.70 11.23 16.43
C LEU A 262 -0.32 10.71 16.06
N ALA A 263 0.11 10.91 14.81
CA ALA A 263 1.44 10.51 14.36
C ALA A 263 2.55 11.29 15.07
N ALA A 264 2.36 12.60 15.31
CA ALA A 264 3.32 13.43 16.02
C ALA A 264 3.47 13.02 17.49
N VAL A 265 2.36 12.77 18.20
CA VAL A 265 2.38 12.28 19.58
C VAL A 265 3.06 10.92 19.66
N GLN A 266 2.70 9.98 18.77
CA GLN A 266 3.36 8.67 18.71
C GLN A 266 4.87 8.79 18.50
N LEU A 267 5.30 9.62 17.56
CA LEU A 267 6.72 9.82 17.31
C LEU A 267 7.42 10.42 18.54
N GLY A 268 6.80 11.39 19.21
CA GLY A 268 7.30 11.96 20.46
C GLY A 268 7.49 10.91 21.56
N ILE A 269 6.53 9.99 21.71
CA ILE A 269 6.63 8.86 22.64
C ILE A 269 7.82 7.97 22.27
N VAL A 270 7.96 7.58 21.00
CA VAL A 270 9.06 6.72 20.54
C VAL A 270 10.42 7.41 20.75
N VAL A 271 10.52 8.72 20.50
CA VAL A 271 11.71 9.51 20.79
C VAL A 271 12.03 9.46 22.29
N ALA A 272 11.05 9.71 23.16
CA ALA A 272 11.25 9.68 24.60
C ALA A 272 11.71 8.30 25.10
N LEU A 273 11.06 7.22 24.65
CA LEU A 273 11.46 5.84 24.99
C LEU A 273 12.88 5.53 24.49
N SER A 274 13.23 5.99 23.30
CA SER A 274 14.57 5.78 22.71
C SER A 274 15.67 6.53 23.45
N LEU A 275 15.35 7.68 24.07
CA LEU A 275 16.27 8.44 24.91
C LEU A 275 16.43 7.82 26.30
N LEU A 276 15.35 7.28 26.88
CA LEU A 276 15.37 6.63 28.20
C LEU A 276 16.09 5.26 28.19
N ALA A 277 16.14 4.60 27.03
CA ALA A 277 16.80 3.30 26.86
C ALA A 277 18.33 3.41 26.63
N ARG A 278 18.89 4.62 26.64
CA ARG A 278 20.34 4.90 26.51
C ARG A 278 20.92 5.24 27.87
#